data_AF-A0A929K2M0-F1
#
_entry.id   AF-A0A929K2M0-F1
#
_cell.length_a   1.000
_cell.length_b   1.000
_cell.length_c   1.000
_cell.angle_alpha   90.00
_cell.angle_beta   90.00
_cell.angle_gamma   90.00
#
_symmetry.space_group_name_H-M   'P 1'
#
loop_
_entity.id
_entity.type
_entity.pdbx_description
1 polymer ?
#
loop_
_entity_poly.entity_id
_entity_poly.type
_entity_poly.pdbx_seq_one_letter_code
_entity_poly.pdbx_strand_id
1 'polypeptide(L)'
;MDRKEKLAMLQGLSENELTQKFLITLYESMGCKNVRYTHGKSEFGRDIIYYKDDEYGNRIYTGVQVKKTRIMTRDVANIFSQIHEAFAEPFTDLSDGKKKDLDRLVVLTSNEFLEEAKDALFNSLRGARLDKNVTFIDGNQLLAFLERYF
;
A
#
# COMPACT_ATOMS: atom_id res chain seq x y z
N MET A 1 19.88 -14.33 10.15
CA MET A 1 19.67 -12.89 10.40
C MET A 1 18.67 -12.73 11.52
N ASP A 2 19.07 -11.97 12.53
CA ASP A 2 18.18 -11.45 13.54
C ASP A 2 17.16 -10.47 12.93
N ARG A 3 16.04 -10.24 13.63
CA ARG A 3 14.96 -9.34 13.19
C ARG A 3 15.47 -7.95 12.84
N LYS A 4 16.42 -7.41 13.61
CA LYS A 4 17.01 -6.09 13.39
C LYS A 4 17.76 -6.01 12.07
N GLU A 5 18.50 -7.06 11.71
CA GLU A 5 19.22 -7.13 10.44
C GLU A 5 18.25 -7.19 9.25
N LYS A 6 17.16 -7.95 9.38
CA LYS A 6 16.13 -8.04 8.32
C LYS A 6 15.45 -6.70 8.09
N LEU A 7 15.13 -5.98 9.16
CA LEU A 7 14.53 -4.66 9.06
C LEU A 7 15.50 -3.66 8.42
N ALA A 8 16.78 -3.67 8.81
CA ALA A 8 17.80 -2.81 8.21
C ALA A 8 17.98 -3.10 6.70
N MET A 9 17.92 -4.37 6.30
CA MET A 9 17.94 -4.76 4.89
C MET A 9 16.76 -4.17 4.12
N LEU A 10 15.53 -4.29 4.64
CA LEU A 10 14.33 -3.72 4.00
C LEU A 10 14.40 -2.19 3.88
N GLN A 11 14.97 -1.52 4.89
CA GLN A 11 15.14 -0.06 4.91
C GLN A 11 16.22 0.42 3.92
N GLY A 12 17.19 -0.43 3.59
CA GLY A 12 18.24 -0.13 2.63
C GLY A 12 17.82 -0.25 1.16
N LEU A 13 16.68 -0.88 0.87
CA LEU A 13 16.18 -1.04 -0.49
C LEU A 13 15.64 0.28 -1.07
N SER A 14 15.82 0.47 -2.37
CA SER A 14 15.03 1.48 -3.08
C SER A 14 13.55 1.11 -3.10
N GLU A 15 12.66 2.09 -3.30
CA GLU A 15 11.21 1.85 -3.36
C GLU A 15 10.85 0.89 -4.50
N ASN A 16 11.52 1.03 -5.64
CA ASN A 16 11.36 0.14 -6.79
C ASN A 16 11.83 -1.29 -6.46
N GLU A 17 12.97 -1.46 -5.81
CA GLU A 17 13.44 -2.79 -5.40
C GLU A 17 12.54 -3.43 -4.36
N LEU A 18 12.11 -2.67 -3.34
CA LEU A 18 11.17 -3.14 -2.35
C LEU A 18 9.88 -3.63 -3.03
N THR A 19 9.37 -2.83 -3.96
CA THR A 19 8.11 -3.12 -4.66
C THR A 19 8.25 -4.33 -5.57
N GLN A 20 9.17 -4.28 -6.53
CA GLN A 20 9.27 -5.28 -7.59
C GLN A 20 9.86 -6.61 -7.10
N LYS A 21 10.83 -6.59 -6.17
CA LYS A 21 11.49 -7.82 -5.70
C LYS A 21 10.77 -8.50 -4.54
N PHE A 22 10.05 -7.73 -3.70
CA PHE A 22 9.45 -8.26 -2.47
C PHE A 22 7.94 -8.11 -2.42
N LEU A 23 7.40 -6.90 -2.57
CA LEU A 23 5.98 -6.66 -2.30
C LEU A 23 5.06 -7.36 -3.29
N ILE A 24 5.39 -7.41 -4.58
CA ILE A 24 4.59 -8.13 -5.58
C ILE A 24 4.46 -9.60 -5.16
N THR A 25 5.59 -10.29 -4.96
CA THR A 25 5.63 -11.70 -4.56
C THR A 25 4.94 -11.90 -3.21
N LEU A 26 5.08 -10.98 -2.25
CA LEU A 26 4.40 -11.05 -0.96
C LEU A 26 2.88 -11.05 -1.13
N TYR A 27 2.33 -10.11 -1.91
CA TYR A 27 0.89 -10.06 -2.14
C TYR A 27 0.38 -11.30 -2.87
N GLU A 28 1.13 -11.83 -3.84
CA GLU A 28 0.81 -13.10 -4.50
C GLU A 28 0.75 -14.26 -3.50
N SER A 29 1.76 -14.39 -2.62
CA SER A 29 1.79 -15.39 -1.54
C SER A 29 0.67 -15.21 -0.51
N MET A 30 0.16 -13.99 -0.33
CA MET A 30 -1.03 -13.69 0.49
C MET A 30 -2.36 -14.04 -0.20
N GLY A 31 -2.30 -14.66 -1.38
CA GLY A 31 -3.45 -15.06 -2.19
C GLY A 31 -4.14 -13.89 -2.89
N CYS A 32 -3.45 -12.76 -3.09
CA CYS A 32 -3.97 -11.68 -3.92
C CYS A 32 -3.87 -12.04 -5.40
N LYS A 33 -4.83 -11.57 -6.19
CA LYS A 33 -4.96 -11.85 -7.62
C LYS A 33 -4.67 -10.60 -8.46
N ASN A 34 -4.17 -10.81 -9.67
CA ASN A 34 -3.74 -9.76 -10.61
C ASN A 34 -2.84 -8.70 -9.93
N VAL A 35 -1.90 -9.13 -9.10
CA VAL A 35 -0.93 -8.22 -8.47
C VAL A 35 -0.08 -7.61 -9.56
N ARG A 36 -0.05 -6.28 -9.63
CA ARG A 36 0.71 -5.56 -10.66
C ARG A 36 1.37 -4.31 -10.11
N TYR A 37 2.58 -4.06 -10.57
CA TYR A 37 3.27 -2.79 -10.39
C TYR A 37 2.66 -1.74 -11.31
N THR A 38 2.34 -0.57 -10.78
CA THR A 38 1.88 0.60 -11.53
C THR A 38 3.02 1.61 -11.58
N HIS A 39 3.53 1.91 -12.77
CA HIS A 39 4.65 2.83 -12.97
C HIS A 39 4.41 3.78 -14.14
N GLY A 40 5.00 4.97 -14.07
CA GLY A 40 4.95 6.00 -15.10
C GLY A 40 3.67 6.83 -15.05
N LYS A 41 3.06 7.12 -16.20
CA LYS A 41 1.85 7.97 -16.35
C LYS A 41 0.57 7.42 -15.67
N SER A 42 0.69 6.37 -14.86
CA SER A 42 -0.40 5.73 -14.13
C SER A 42 -0.16 5.63 -12.63
N GLU A 43 0.91 6.26 -12.12
CA GLU A 43 1.19 6.43 -10.69
C GLU A 43 0.26 7.51 -10.10
N PHE A 44 -1.04 7.23 -10.07
CA PHE A 44 -2.07 8.08 -9.47
C PHE A 44 -2.15 7.81 -7.94
N GLY A 45 -1.04 7.99 -7.24
CA GLY A 45 -0.94 7.71 -5.79
C GLY A 45 -0.93 6.23 -5.41
N ARG A 46 -0.53 5.34 -6.35
CA ARG A 46 -0.49 3.88 -6.16
C ARG A 46 0.71 3.31 -6.92
N ASP A 47 1.43 2.41 -6.27
CA ASP A 47 2.55 1.66 -6.84
C ASP A 47 2.17 0.21 -7.17
N ILE A 48 1.14 -0.33 -6.50
CA ILE A 48 0.63 -1.69 -6.74
C ILE A 48 -0.88 -1.66 -6.81
N ILE A 49 -1.46 -2.49 -7.67
CA ILE A 49 -2.89 -2.82 -7.64
C ILE A 49 -3.04 -4.35 -7.60
N TYR A 50 -3.99 -4.83 -6.81
CA TYR A 50 -4.43 -6.23 -6.82
C TYR A 50 -5.93 -6.30 -6.46
N TYR A 51 -6.51 -7.49 -6.52
CA TYR A 51 -7.80 -7.75 -5.88
C TYR A 51 -7.79 -9.05 -5.06
N LYS A 52 -8.75 -9.16 -4.13
CA LYS A 52 -9.14 -10.42 -3.49
C LYS A 52 -10.65 -10.59 -3.65
N ASP A 53 -11.10 -11.83 -3.76
CA ASP A 53 -12.53 -12.10 -3.68
C ASP A 53 -12.95 -12.13 -2.19
N ASP A 54 -14.07 -11.50 -1.87
CA ASP A 54 -14.71 -11.65 -0.57
C ASP A 54 -15.43 -13.00 -0.45
N GLU A 55 -16.07 -13.26 0.70
CA GLU A 55 -16.80 -14.51 0.95
C GLU A 55 -18.02 -14.72 0.03
N TYR A 56 -18.46 -13.68 -0.69
CA TYR A 56 -19.59 -13.70 -1.62
C TYR A 56 -19.14 -13.71 -3.09
N GLY A 57 -17.84 -13.70 -3.35
CA GLY A 57 -17.28 -13.68 -4.70
C GLY A 57 -17.19 -12.29 -5.33
N ASN A 58 -17.36 -11.20 -4.56
CA ASN A 58 -17.11 -9.85 -5.05
C ASN A 58 -15.60 -9.57 -5.04
N ARG A 59 -15.10 -8.94 -6.09
CA ARG A 59 -13.72 -8.47 -6.15
C ARG A 59 -13.57 -7.20 -5.33
N ILE A 60 -12.65 -7.23 -4.37
CA ILE A 60 -12.21 -6.08 -3.58
C ILE A 60 -10.87 -5.60 -4.15
N TYR A 61 -10.92 -4.53 -4.93
CA TYR A 61 -9.74 -3.93 -5.55
C TYR A 61 -9.00 -3.07 -4.54
N THR A 62 -7.72 -3.35 -4.38
CA THR A 62 -6.84 -2.67 -3.43
C THR A 62 -5.65 -2.06 -4.15
N GLY A 63 -5.42 -0.78 -3.88
CA GLY A 63 -4.17 -0.10 -4.23
C GLY A 63 -3.17 -0.16 -3.08
N VAL A 64 -1.89 -0.04 -3.40
CA VAL A 64 -0.83 0.12 -2.40
C VAL A 64 0.02 1.32 -2.77
N GLN A 65 0.13 2.30 -1.87
CA GLN A 65 1.13 3.35 -1.94
C GLN A 65 2.31 2.92 -1.05
N VAL A 66 3.45 2.69 -1.68
CA VAL A 66 4.70 2.31 -1.04
C VAL A 66 5.49 3.58 -0.73
N LYS A 67 6.16 3.57 0.42
CA LYS A 67 7.14 4.57 0.84
C LYS A 67 8.37 3.85 1.38
N LYS A 68 9.54 4.43 1.13
CA LYS A 68 10.79 3.94 1.73
C LYS A 68 11.30 4.79 2.90
N THR A 69 10.55 5.79 3.35
CA THR A 69 10.99 6.74 4.38
C THR A 69 10.13 6.64 5.63
N ARG A 70 10.71 7.08 6.76
CA ARG A 70 9.93 7.34 7.97
C ARG A 70 8.84 8.35 7.66
N ILE A 71 7.61 8.05 8.06
CA ILE A 71 6.45 8.92 7.87
C ILE A 71 6.26 9.77 9.13
N MET A 72 6.31 11.08 8.97
CA MET A 72 6.19 12.07 10.04
C MET A 72 5.01 13.03 9.77
N THR A 73 4.66 13.87 10.74
CA THR A 73 3.51 14.79 10.64
C THR A 73 3.60 15.72 9.44
N ARG A 74 4.82 16.14 9.04
CA ARG A 74 5.04 16.98 7.86
C ARG A 74 4.65 16.32 6.54
N ASP A 75 4.63 14.98 6.50
CA ASP A 75 4.34 14.19 5.31
C ASP A 75 2.83 13.93 5.14
N VAL A 76 2.03 14.20 6.18
CA VAL A 76 0.59 13.90 6.23
C VAL A 76 -0.18 14.53 5.08
N ALA A 77 0.05 15.82 4.79
CA ALA A 77 -0.66 16.51 3.72
C ALA A 77 -0.39 15.88 2.34
N ASN A 78 0.87 15.51 2.09
CA ASN A 78 1.26 14.87 0.84
C ASN A 78 0.65 13.46 0.73
N ILE A 79 0.76 12.64 1.78
CA ILE A 79 0.18 11.29 1.81
C ILE A 79 -1.34 11.35 1.65
N PHE A 80 -2.01 12.27 2.32
CA PHE A 80 -3.45 12.47 2.18
C PHE A 80 -3.85 12.82 0.74
N SER A 81 -3.09 13.69 0.08
CA SER A 81 -3.31 14.00 -1.34
C SER A 81 -3.15 12.77 -2.24
N GLN A 82 -2.12 11.95 -2.00
CA GLN A 82 -1.90 10.70 -2.75
C GLN A 82 -3.02 9.69 -2.51
N ILE A 83 -3.52 9.57 -1.28
CA ILE A 83 -4.67 8.72 -0.96
C ILE A 83 -5.91 9.20 -1.72
N HIS A 84 -6.17 10.51 -1.75
CA HIS A 84 -7.28 11.08 -2.48
C HIS A 84 -7.20 10.82 -3.98
N GLU A 85 -6.04 11.09 -4.58
CA GLU A 85 -5.77 10.79 -5.99
C GLU A 85 -5.98 9.30 -6.28
N ALA A 86 -5.50 8.44 -5.38
CA ALA A 86 -5.67 7.01 -5.47
C ALA A 86 -7.11 6.55 -5.32
N PHE A 87 -8.06 7.30 -4.75
CA PHE A 87 -9.48 6.92 -4.82
C PHE A 87 -10.21 7.58 -5.98
N ALA A 88 -9.75 8.76 -6.43
CA ALA A 88 -10.38 9.53 -7.49
C ALA A 88 -10.12 8.97 -8.90
N GLU A 89 -8.94 8.39 -9.13
CA GLU A 89 -8.52 7.99 -10.48
C GLU A 89 -8.82 6.51 -10.78
N PRO A 90 -9.78 6.18 -11.65
CA PRO A 90 -10.09 4.79 -11.98
C PRO A 90 -8.95 4.12 -12.76
N PHE A 91 -8.83 2.80 -12.61
CA PHE A 91 -7.83 2.00 -13.32
C PHE A 91 -8.49 1.01 -14.28
N THR A 92 -7.76 0.60 -15.32
CA THR A 92 -8.22 -0.46 -16.23
C THR A 92 -7.98 -1.84 -15.62
N ASP A 93 -9.03 -2.63 -15.39
CA ASP A 93 -8.94 -4.04 -15.02
C ASP A 93 -8.50 -4.85 -16.24
N LEU A 94 -7.45 -5.66 -16.10
CA LEU A 94 -6.91 -6.49 -17.19
C LEU A 94 -7.80 -7.67 -17.53
N SER A 95 -8.67 -8.11 -16.62
CA SER A 95 -9.55 -9.25 -16.86
C SER A 95 -10.69 -8.94 -17.83
N ASP A 96 -11.17 -7.70 -17.86
CA ASP A 96 -12.31 -7.30 -18.70
C ASP A 96 -12.11 -6.00 -19.49
N GLY A 97 -10.99 -5.29 -19.26
CA GLY A 97 -10.64 -4.05 -19.97
C GLY A 97 -11.41 -2.80 -19.52
N LYS A 98 -12.30 -2.89 -18.53
CA LYS A 98 -13.09 -1.73 -18.08
C LYS A 98 -12.36 -0.94 -16.99
N LYS A 99 -12.73 0.33 -16.89
CA LYS A 99 -12.34 1.20 -15.77
C LYS A 99 -13.07 0.80 -14.49
N LYS A 100 -12.34 0.71 -13.38
CA LYS A 100 -12.79 0.35 -12.04
C LYS A 100 -12.21 1.32 -11.01
N ASP A 101 -12.96 1.55 -9.94
CA ASP A 101 -12.50 2.30 -8.77
C ASP A 101 -11.85 1.36 -7.75
N LEU A 102 -11.09 1.93 -6.81
CA LEU A 102 -10.58 1.15 -5.68
C LEU A 102 -11.61 1.07 -4.56
N ASP A 103 -11.68 -0.10 -3.95
CA ASP A 103 -12.42 -0.32 -2.70
C ASP A 103 -11.57 0.00 -1.48
N ARG A 104 -10.25 -0.26 -1.58
CA ARG A 104 -9.30 -0.11 -0.47
C ARG A 104 -7.95 0.44 -0.92
N LEU A 105 -7.24 1.04 0.02
CA LEU A 105 -5.87 1.49 -0.17
C LEU A 105 -5.00 1.11 1.03
N VAL A 106 -3.79 0.63 0.75
CA VAL A 106 -2.77 0.39 1.78
C VAL A 106 -1.68 1.44 1.61
N VAL A 107 -1.37 2.19 2.68
CA VAL A 107 -0.14 3.00 2.72
C VAL A 107 0.88 2.22 3.52
N LEU A 108 1.95 1.83 2.83
CA LEU A 108 2.98 0.93 3.34
C LEU A 108 4.31 1.65 3.36
N THR A 109 5.05 1.54 4.47
CA THR A 109 6.45 1.96 4.53
C THR A 109 7.36 0.85 5.04
N SER A 110 8.59 0.78 4.50
CA SER A 110 9.65 -0.09 5.07
C SER A 110 10.25 0.47 6.37
N ASN A 111 9.88 1.69 6.75
CA ASN A 111 10.35 2.38 7.94
C ASN A 111 9.23 2.56 8.98
N GLU A 112 9.50 3.35 10.01
CA GLU A 112 8.51 3.70 11.01
C GLU A 112 7.46 4.68 10.48
N PHE A 113 6.21 4.49 10.89
CA PHE A 113 5.16 5.47 10.75
C PHE A 113 4.82 5.97 12.15
N LEU A 114 5.14 7.24 12.43
CA LEU A 114 4.94 7.82 13.76
C LEU A 114 3.48 7.92 14.14
N GLU A 115 3.21 7.63 15.41
CA GLU A 115 1.86 7.64 15.97
C GLU A 115 1.22 9.03 15.81
N GLU A 116 1.95 10.13 16.04
CA GLU A 116 1.39 11.47 15.86
C GLU A 116 1.00 11.75 14.39
N ALA A 117 1.76 11.17 13.45
CA ALA A 117 1.47 11.28 12.02
C ALA A 117 0.29 10.38 11.62
N LYS A 118 0.18 9.18 12.20
CA LYS A 118 -0.97 8.28 12.01
C LYS A 118 -2.25 8.94 12.50
N ASP A 119 -2.23 9.54 13.69
CA ASP A 119 -3.38 10.23 14.28
C ASP A 119 -3.81 11.42 13.43
N ALA A 120 -2.85 12.26 13.01
CA ALA A 120 -3.14 13.41 12.15
C ALA A 120 -3.72 12.99 10.78
N LEU A 121 -3.15 11.96 10.16
CA LEU A 121 -3.64 11.44 8.89
C LEU A 121 -5.03 10.78 9.06
N PHE A 122 -5.23 10.00 10.11
CA PHE A 122 -6.51 9.35 10.41
C PHE A 122 -7.64 10.36 10.63
N ASN A 123 -7.37 11.46 11.35
CA ASN A 123 -8.33 12.55 11.51
C ASN A 123 -8.69 13.20 10.17
N SER A 124 -7.70 13.40 9.29
CA SER A 124 -7.91 13.94 7.94
C SER A 124 -8.78 12.99 7.10
N LEU A 125 -8.48 11.69 7.13
CA LEU A 125 -9.25 10.65 6.44
C LEU A 125 -10.68 10.51 6.94
N ARG A 126 -10.91 10.66 8.25
CA ARG A 126 -12.26 10.67 8.82
C ARG A 126 -13.08 11.85 8.29
N GLY A 127 -12.46 13.02 8.16
CA GLY A 127 -13.10 14.19 7.53
C GLY A 127 -13.54 13.90 6.08
N ALA A 128 -12.75 13.12 5.35
CA ALA A 128 -13.04 12.68 3.98
C ALA A 128 -13.88 11.38 3.88
N ARG A 129 -14.22 10.73 5.02
CA ARG A 129 -14.88 9.43 5.09
C ARG A 129 -14.12 8.28 4.40
N LEU A 130 -12.80 8.36 4.37
CA LEU A 130 -11.90 7.34 3.80
C LEU A 130 -11.22 6.47 4.88
N ASP A 131 -11.42 6.79 6.16
CA ASP A 131 -10.75 6.16 7.30
C ASP A 131 -10.99 4.64 7.39
N LYS A 132 -12.11 4.15 6.85
CA LYS A 132 -12.45 2.72 6.82
C LYS A 132 -11.89 1.97 5.61
N ASN A 133 -11.42 2.70 4.60
CA ASN A 133 -10.93 2.14 3.34
C ASN A 133 -9.41 2.14 3.26
N VAL A 134 -8.73 2.83 4.19
CA VAL A 134 -7.27 2.95 4.23
C VAL A 134 -6.69 2.10 5.35
N THR A 135 -5.62 1.36 5.04
CA THR A 135 -4.84 0.60 6.03
C THR A 135 -3.39 1.08 6.04
N PHE A 136 -2.79 1.18 7.22
CA PHE A 136 -1.39 1.59 7.40
C PHE A 136 -0.51 0.41 7.81
N ILE A 137 0.59 0.20 7.09
CA ILE A 137 1.57 -0.85 7.38
C ILE A 137 2.96 -0.23 7.53
N ASP A 138 3.57 -0.38 8.70
CA ASP A 138 4.96 0.03 8.94
C ASP A 138 5.98 -1.10 8.70
N GLY A 139 7.26 -0.78 8.82
CA GLY A 139 8.34 -1.73 8.57
C GLY A 139 8.33 -2.97 9.48
N ASN A 140 7.85 -2.84 10.73
CA ASN A 140 7.76 -3.98 11.64
C ASN A 140 6.61 -4.91 11.24
N GLN A 141 5.47 -4.35 10.84
CA GLN A 141 4.33 -5.10 10.33
C GLN A 141 4.66 -5.77 8.99
N LEU A 142 5.32 -5.05 8.08
CA LEU A 142 5.81 -5.60 6.82
C LEU A 142 6.73 -6.80 7.06
N LEU A 143 7.71 -6.67 7.97
CA LEU A 143 8.60 -7.76 8.30
C LEU A 143 7.84 -8.97 8.86
N ALA A 144 6.83 -8.75 9.71
CA ALA A 144 6.00 -9.83 10.22
C ALA A 144 5.18 -10.54 9.11
N PHE A 145 4.73 -9.81 8.08
CA PHE A 145 4.11 -10.44 6.91
C PHE A 145 5.12 -11.24 6.10
N LEU A 146 6.31 -10.70 5.85
CA LEU A 146 7.37 -11.42 5.15
C LEU A 146 7.71 -12.73 5.87
N GLU A 147 7.89 -12.71 7.19
CA GLU A 147 8.18 -13.91 8.00
C GLU A 147 7.04 -14.93 8.05
N ARG A 148 5.81 -14.52 7.73
CA ARG A 148 4.64 -15.41 7.71
C ARG A 148 4.45 -16.09 6.36
N TYR A 149 4.82 -15.41 5.27
CA TYR A 149 4.52 -15.85 3.91
C TYR A 149 5.77 -16.24 3.09
N PHE A 150 6.97 -16.04 3.64
CA PHE A 150 8.26 -16.51 3.13
C PHE A 150 9.04 -17.24 4.22
#